data_AF-A0A533UW94-F1
#
_entry.id   AF-A0A533UW94-F1
#
_cell.length_a   1.000
_cell.length_b   1.000
_cell.length_c   1.000
_cell.angle_alpha   90.00
_cell.angle_beta   90.00
_cell.angle_gamma   90.00
#
_symmetry.space_group_name_H-M   'P 1'
#
loop_
_entity.id
_entity.type
_entity.pdbx_description
1 polymer ?
#
loop_
_entity_poly.entity_id
_entity_poly.type
_entity_poly.pdbx_seq_one_letter_code
_entity_poly.pdbx_strand_id
1 'polypeptide(L)'
;MEIIIEPWKELVIHEVLELKFDDWITQIIASARSAGGGIPTIFWAGGLAFHFATFPDTETIVQEKLKGRIHYSSVTFAIKEKFEKQVNREGGAVNFTDVTHNEIFSKLAEKLRSQSKFK
;
A
#
# COMPACT_ATOMS: atom_id res chain seq x y z
N MET A 1 13.83 -17.30 28.96
CA MET A 1 12.88 -16.91 27.90
C MET A 1 13.63 -16.04 26.93
N GLU A 2 13.64 -16.40 25.65
CA GLU A 2 14.31 -15.65 24.59
C GLU A 2 13.24 -14.95 23.72
N ILE A 3 13.52 -13.72 23.30
CA ILE A 3 12.64 -12.93 22.41
C ILE A 3 13.36 -12.79 21.07
N ILE A 4 12.72 -13.25 19.99
CA ILE A 4 13.27 -13.23 18.63
C ILE A 4 12.40 -12.33 17.75
N ILE A 5 13.02 -11.44 16.97
CA ILE A 5 12.37 -10.67 15.91
C ILE A 5 12.76 -11.31 14.59
N GLU A 6 11.85 -12.07 13.97
CA GLU A 6 12.11 -12.73 12.69
C GLU A 6 11.62 -11.85 11.52
N PRO A 7 12.52 -11.37 10.64
CA PRO A 7 12.13 -10.58 9.48
C PRO A 7 11.48 -11.45 8.41
N TRP A 8 10.61 -10.84 7.60
CA TRP A 8 10.07 -11.47 6.41
C TRP A 8 11.19 -11.76 5.39
N LYS A 9 11.13 -12.93 4.76
CA LYS A 9 12.10 -13.41 3.78
C LYS A 9 11.69 -13.05 2.37
N GLU A 10 10.39 -13.11 2.06
CA GLU A 10 9.87 -12.83 0.73
C GLU A 10 8.49 -12.16 0.80
N LEU A 11 8.28 -11.17 -0.07
CA LEU A 11 6.98 -10.58 -0.37
C LEU A 11 6.61 -10.89 -1.81
N VAL A 12 5.51 -11.60 -2.01
CA VAL A 12 4.94 -11.93 -3.32
C VAL A 12 3.70 -11.10 -3.57
N ILE A 13 3.64 -10.46 -4.73
CA ILE A 13 2.50 -9.65 -5.17
C ILE A 13 1.87 -10.35 -6.36
N HIS A 14 0.58 -10.66 -6.26
CA HIS A 14 -0.14 -11.41 -7.29
C HIS A 14 -0.80 -10.52 -8.34
N GLU A 15 -1.13 -9.29 -7.98
CA GLU A 15 -1.67 -8.29 -8.90
C GLU A 15 -1.11 -6.90 -8.60
N VAL A 16 -0.76 -6.16 -9.65
CA VAL A 16 -0.27 -4.78 -9.54
C VAL A 16 -1.17 -3.88 -10.39
N LEU A 17 -1.79 -2.90 -9.74
CA LEU A 17 -2.66 -1.92 -10.38
C LEU A 17 -2.06 -0.53 -10.26
N GLU A 18 -1.66 0.05 -11.39
CA GLU A 18 -1.24 1.45 -11.44
C GLU A 18 -2.42 2.33 -11.84
N LEU A 19 -2.68 3.37 -11.05
CA LEU A 19 -3.71 4.36 -11.32
C LEU A 19 -3.09 5.76 -11.40
N LYS A 20 -3.77 6.67 -12.10
CA LYS A 20 -3.46 8.09 -12.00
C LYS A 20 -3.84 8.57 -10.60
N PHE A 21 -2.98 9.40 -10.01
CA PHE A 21 -3.13 9.84 -8.62
C PHE A 21 -4.49 10.50 -8.37
N ASP A 22 -4.88 11.48 -9.19
CA ASP A 22 -6.13 12.23 -8.98
C ASP A 22 -7.39 11.37 -9.12
N ASP A 23 -7.41 10.46 -10.09
CA ASP A 23 -8.52 9.52 -10.32
C ASP A 23 -8.66 8.59 -9.11
N TRP A 24 -7.54 8.06 -8.63
CA TRP A 24 -7.53 7.14 -7.50
C TRP A 24 -7.94 7.80 -6.19
N ILE A 25 -7.47 9.02 -5.92
CA ILE A 25 -7.87 9.78 -4.72
C ILE A 25 -9.39 10.05 -4.74
N THR A 26 -9.94 10.38 -5.90
CA THR A 26 -11.39 10.56 -6.08
C THR A 26 -12.15 9.28 -5.74
N GLN A 27 -11.68 8.13 -6.23
CA GLN A 27 -12.27 6.82 -5.94
C GLN A 27 -12.19 6.43 -4.45
N ILE A 28 -11.05 6.70 -3.80
CA ILE A 28 -10.87 6.45 -2.36
C ILE A 28 -11.87 7.27 -1.55
N ILE A 29 -12.03 8.55 -1.86
CA ILE A 29 -12.95 9.45 -1.15
C ILE A 29 -14.41 9.02 -1.38
N ALA A 30 -14.78 8.62 -2.59
CA ALA A 30 -16.11 8.08 -2.87
C ALA A 30 -16.38 6.80 -2.06
N SER A 31 -15.42 5.88 -2.04
CA SER A 31 -15.53 4.61 -1.30
C SER A 31 -15.67 4.83 0.21
N ALA A 32 -14.87 5.72 0.79
CA ALA A 32 -14.95 6.05 2.21
C ALA A 32 -16.32 6.65 2.59
N ARG A 33 -16.88 7.52 1.75
CA ARG A 33 -18.23 8.07 1.95
C ARG A 33 -19.29 6.97 1.96
N SER A 34 -19.24 6.05 1.00
CA SER A 34 -20.19 4.93 0.92
C SER A 34 -20.06 3.94 2.09
N ALA A 35 -18.88 3.84 2.70
CA ALA A 35 -18.60 2.95 3.84
C ALA A 35 -18.98 3.53 5.22
N GLY A 36 -19.71 4.65 5.26
CA GLY A 36 -20.12 5.31 6.51
C GLY A 36 -19.25 6.50 6.91
N GLY A 37 -18.35 6.95 6.04
CA GLY A 37 -17.52 8.14 6.22
C GLY A 37 -16.13 7.87 6.80
N GLY A 38 -15.46 8.95 7.21
CA GLY A 38 -14.08 8.93 7.71
C GLY A 38 -13.04 9.40 6.68
N ILE A 39 -11.82 9.63 7.15
CA ILE A 39 -10.68 10.03 6.32
C ILE A 39 -9.79 8.80 6.12
N PRO A 40 -9.82 8.14 4.94
CA PRO A 40 -8.97 7.00 4.66
C PRO A 40 -7.50 7.40 4.69
N THR A 41 -6.64 6.44 5.05
CA THR A 41 -5.19 6.64 5.09
C THR A 41 -4.52 5.64 4.16
N ILE A 42 -3.63 6.11 3.30
CA ILE A 42 -2.81 5.26 2.41
C ILE A 42 -1.33 5.46 2.69
N PHE A 43 -0.50 4.51 2.28
CA PHE A 43 0.93 4.61 2.50
C PHE A 43 1.60 5.45 1.42
N TRP A 44 2.68 6.12 1.82
CA TRP A 44 3.56 6.83 0.91
C TRP A 44 5.00 6.42 1.21
N ALA A 45 5.76 6.09 0.17
CA ALA A 45 7.20 5.87 0.28
C ALA A 45 7.90 6.34 -0.99
N GLY A 46 8.98 7.10 -0.84
CA GLY A 46 9.88 7.42 -1.97
C GLY A 46 9.18 8.00 -3.20
N GLY A 47 8.18 8.86 -3.01
CA GLY A 47 7.43 9.49 -4.10
C GLY A 47 6.35 8.61 -4.74
N LEU A 48 5.90 7.56 -4.05
CA LEU A 48 4.88 6.64 -4.52
C LEU A 48 3.84 6.44 -3.42
N ALA A 49 2.57 6.64 -3.76
CA ALA A 49 1.44 6.30 -2.90
C ALA A 49 0.99 4.88 -3.21
N PHE A 50 0.71 4.07 -2.19
CA PHE A 50 0.25 2.70 -2.40
C PHE A 50 -0.67 2.20 -1.28
N HIS A 51 -1.46 1.19 -1.63
CA HIS A 51 -2.26 0.39 -0.74
C HIS A 51 -2.16 -1.07 -1.21
N PHE A 52 -2.23 -2.02 -0.28
CA PHE A 52 -2.20 -3.44 -0.61
C PHE A 52 -3.36 -4.18 0.04
N ALA A 53 -3.84 -5.21 -0.64
CA ALA A 53 -4.78 -6.18 -0.08
C ALA A 53 -4.04 -7.48 0.25
N THR A 54 -4.48 -8.16 1.30
CA THR A 54 -3.97 -9.48 1.69
C THR A 54 -5.00 -10.55 1.39
N PHE A 55 -4.56 -11.79 1.19
CA PHE A 55 -5.47 -12.93 1.25
C PHE A 55 -6.05 -13.09 2.67
N PRO A 56 -7.26 -13.65 2.80
CA PRO A 56 -7.78 -14.10 4.09
C PRO A 56 -6.84 -15.13 4.73
N ASP A 57 -6.81 -15.14 6.05
CA ASP A 57 -6.03 -16.12 6.80
C ASP A 57 -6.69 -17.50 6.72
N THR A 58 -6.22 -18.29 5.77
CA THR A 58 -6.45 -19.74 5.70
C THR A 58 -5.23 -20.47 6.23
N GLU A 59 -5.37 -21.76 6.56
CA GLU A 59 -4.24 -22.58 7.02
C GLU A 59 -3.03 -22.48 6.07
N THR A 60 -3.26 -22.55 4.75
CA THR A 60 -2.18 -22.43 3.75
C THR A 60 -1.49 -21.08 3.81
N ILE A 61 -2.24 -19.97 3.89
CA ILE A 61 -1.67 -18.62 3.95
C ILE A 61 -0.89 -18.42 5.25
N VAL A 62 -1.39 -18.92 6.37
CA VAL A 62 -0.70 -18.85 7.67
C VAL A 62 0.60 -19.65 7.64
N GLN A 63 0.62 -20.85 7.04
CA GLN A 63 1.83 -21.65 6.90
C GLN A 63 2.92 -20.95 6.07
N GLU A 64 2.56 -20.26 4.99
CA GLU A 64 3.53 -19.45 4.22
C GLU A 64 4.05 -18.27 5.04
N LYS A 65 3.17 -17.57 5.78
CA LYS A 65 3.57 -16.47 6.68
C LYS A 65 4.56 -16.95 7.75
N LEU A 66 4.28 -18.08 8.41
CA LEU A 66 5.18 -18.65 9.42
C LEU A 66 6.56 -19.04 8.85
N LYS A 67 6.66 -19.35 7.55
CA LYS A 67 7.95 -19.60 6.88
C LYS A 67 8.69 -18.31 6.48
N GLY A 68 8.07 -17.15 6.70
CA GLY A 68 8.61 -15.83 6.35
C GLY A 68 8.17 -15.31 4.99
N ARG A 69 7.11 -15.87 4.39
CA ARG A 69 6.61 -15.46 3.06
C ARG A 69 5.25 -14.78 3.15
N ILE A 70 5.16 -13.53 2.71
CA ILE A 70 3.91 -12.78 2.64
C ILE A 70 3.37 -12.79 1.21
N HIS A 71 2.05 -12.92 1.08
CA HIS A 71 1.33 -12.72 -0.16
C HIS A 71 0.40 -11.53 -0.07
N TYR A 72 0.64 -10.52 -0.90
CA TYR A 72 -0.34 -9.48 -1.21
C TYR A 72 -1.15 -9.93 -2.42
N SER A 73 -2.47 -9.99 -2.26
CA SER A 73 -3.37 -10.35 -3.35
C SER A 73 -3.31 -9.29 -4.45
N SER A 74 -3.32 -8.02 -4.07
CA SER A 74 -3.08 -6.91 -4.99
C SER A 74 -2.34 -5.75 -4.33
N VAL A 75 -1.61 -4.98 -5.13
CA VAL A 75 -1.05 -3.69 -4.75
C VAL A 75 -1.53 -2.64 -5.75
N THR A 76 -2.24 -1.64 -5.26
CA THR A 76 -2.61 -0.46 -6.03
C THR A 76 -1.64 0.66 -5.72
N PHE A 77 -1.13 1.33 -6.75
CA PHE A 77 -0.21 2.45 -6.57
C PHE A 77 -0.43 3.59 -7.56
N ALA A 78 0.08 4.75 -7.20
CA ALA A 78 0.18 5.93 -8.05
C ALA A 78 1.45 6.71 -7.76
N ILE A 79 2.01 7.38 -8.77
CA ILE A 79 3.12 8.31 -8.58
C ILE A 79 2.63 9.54 -7.80
N LYS A 80 3.32 9.86 -6.72
CA LYS A 80 3.07 11.04 -5.87
C LYS A 80 4.41 11.61 -5.40
N GLU A 81 5.09 12.38 -6.23
CA GLU A 81 6.50 12.75 -6.01
C GLU A 81 6.78 13.44 -4.67
N LYS A 82 5.84 14.25 -4.18
CA LYS A 82 6.00 14.97 -2.90
C LYS A 82 5.16 14.33 -1.81
N PHE A 83 5.75 14.16 -0.64
CA PHE A 83 4.98 13.77 0.54
C PHE A 83 4.13 14.95 1.02
N GLU A 84 2.84 14.68 1.23
CA GLU A 84 1.92 15.58 1.91
C GLU A 84 1.08 14.71 2.84
N LYS A 85 0.94 15.11 4.12
CA LYS A 85 0.22 14.32 5.12
C LYS A 85 -1.25 14.10 4.77
N GLN A 86 -1.83 14.99 3.97
CA GLN A 86 -3.21 14.93 3.55
C GLN A 86 -3.39 15.61 2.20
N VAL A 87 -4.29 15.07 1.38
CA VAL A 87 -4.81 15.72 0.17
C VAL A 87 -6.31 15.91 0.33
N ASN A 88 -6.77 17.14 0.07
CA ASN A 88 -8.18 17.51 0.08
C ASN A 88 -8.72 17.58 -1.35
N ARG A 89 -9.93 17.06 -1.55
CA ARG A 89 -10.70 17.14 -2.80
C ARG A 89 -12.16 17.40 -2.48
N GLU A 90 -12.96 17.64 -3.52
CA GLU A 90 -14.39 17.78 -3.36
C GLU A 90 -15.00 16.52 -2.71
N GLY A 91 -15.66 16.71 -1.58
CA GLY A 91 -16.34 15.62 -0.87
C GLY A 91 -15.48 14.80 0.09
N GLY A 92 -14.22 15.15 0.34
CA GLY A 92 -13.45 14.56 1.44
C GLY A 92 -11.93 14.74 1.34
N ALA A 93 -11.22 13.98 2.17
CA ALA A 93 -9.78 14.02 2.27
C ALA A 93 -9.19 12.60 2.28
N VAL A 94 -7.91 12.48 1.93
CA VAL A 94 -7.12 11.25 2.08
C VAL A 94 -5.85 11.60 2.84
N ASN A 95 -5.57 10.87 3.91
CA ASN A 95 -4.33 10.98 4.67
C ASN A 95 -3.25 10.08 4.08
N PHE A 96 -2.00 10.46 4.31
CA PHE A 96 -0.82 9.69 3.92
C PHE A 96 0.09 9.48 5.10
N THR A 97 0.55 8.24 5.27
CA THR A 97 1.59 7.89 6.23
C THR A 97 2.91 7.67 5.49
N ASP A 98 3.94 8.43 5.85
CA ASP A 98 5.29 8.20 5.34
C ASP A 98 5.89 6.94 5.97
N VAL A 99 6.06 5.93 5.14
CA VAL A 99 6.64 4.64 5.52
C VAL A 99 7.97 4.37 4.84
N THR A 100 8.64 5.41 4.31
CA THR A 100 9.93 5.31 3.62
C THR A 100 11.02 4.66 4.48
N HIS A 101 10.95 4.82 5.80
CA HIS A 101 11.90 4.21 6.74
C HIS A 101 11.74 2.68 6.88
N ASN A 102 10.63 2.10 6.43
CA ASN A 102 10.44 0.66 6.43
C ASN A 102 11.11 0.04 5.19
N GLU A 103 12.08 -0.85 5.41
CA GLU A 103 12.88 -1.42 4.33
C GLU A 103 12.05 -2.18 3.28
N ILE A 104 11.03 -2.93 3.70
CA ILE A 104 10.15 -3.69 2.79
C ILE A 104 9.34 -2.73 1.92
N PHE A 105 8.76 -1.69 2.52
CA PHE A 105 7.97 -0.71 1.79
C PHE A 105 8.80 0.20 0.89
N SER A 106 10.02 0.54 1.29
CA SER A 106 10.95 1.27 0.43
C SER A 106 11.31 0.45 -0.82
N LYS A 107 11.73 -0.82 -0.64
CA LYS A 107 12.01 -1.76 -1.74
C LYS A 107 10.79 -2.00 -2.62
N LEU A 108 9.61 -2.11 -2.03
CA LEU A 108 8.35 -2.22 -2.77
C LEU A 108 8.11 -1.00 -3.66
N ALA A 109 8.22 0.21 -3.10
CA ALA A 109 8.02 1.45 -3.84
C ALA A 109 8.99 1.57 -5.02
N GLU A 110 10.28 1.26 -4.81
CA GLU A 110 11.28 1.22 -5.88
C GLU A 110 10.90 0.22 -6.99
N LYS A 111 10.47 -0.99 -6.60
CA LYS A 111 10.07 -2.05 -7.53
C LYS A 111 8.83 -1.66 -8.34
N LEU A 112 7.83 -1.03 -7.72
CA LEU A 112 6.62 -0.55 -8.39
C LEU A 112 6.93 0.63 -9.32
N ARG A 113 7.69 1.62 -8.84
CA ARG A 113 8.12 2.78 -9.62
C ARG A 113 8.89 2.37 -10.87
N SER A 114 9.73 1.34 -10.80
CA SER A 114 10.44 0.82 -11.98
C SER A 114 9.52 0.31 -13.09
N GLN A 115 8.33 -0.18 -12.72
CA GLN A 115 7.30 -0.74 -13.60
C GLN A 115 6.21 0.27 -14.01
N SER A 116 6.27 1.50 -13.48
CA SER A 116 5.30 2.55 -13.77
C SER A 116 5.26 2.90 -15.26
N LYS A 117 4.04 3.04 -15.77
CA LYS A 117 3.70 3.41 -17.15
C LYS A 117 3.33 4.89 -17.29
N PHE A 118 3.07 5.60 -16.19
CA PHE A 118 2.74 7.04 -16.18
C PHE A 118 3.97 7.94 -15.90
N LYS A 119 5.15 7.55 -16.39
CA LYS A 119 6.39 8.36 -16.28
C LYS A 119 6.33 9.64 -17.09
#